data_AF-K1T2R6-F1
#
_entry.id   AF-K1T2R6-F1
#
_cell.length_a   1.000
_cell.length_b   1.000
_cell.length_c   1.000
_cell.angle_alpha   90.00
_cell.angle_beta   90.00
_cell.angle_gamma   90.00
#
_symmetry.space_group_name_H-M   'P 1'
#
loop_
_entity.id
_entity.type
_entity.pdbx_description
1 polymer ?
#
loop_
_entity_poly.entity_id
_entity_poly.type
_entity_poly.pdbx_seq_one_letter_code
_entity_poly.pdbx_strand_id
1 'polypeptide(L)' 'MYGLCDCNNFYASCERVFRPDLVGRPVVVLSNN' A
#
# COMPACT_ATOMS: atom_id res chain seq x y z
N MET A 1 23.35 -16.56 -5.14
CA MET A 1 21.93 -16.86 -4.84
C MET A 1 21.22 -15.52 -4.76
N TYR A 2 20.08 -15.36 -5.42
CA TYR A 2 19.28 -14.12 -5.40
C TYR A 2 17.83 -14.44 -5.03
N GLY A 3 17.19 -13.54 -4.28
CA GLY A 3 15.78 -13.63 -3.91
C GLY A 3 15.04 -12.38 -4.38
N LEU A 4 13.80 -12.57 -4.83
CA LEU A 4 12.90 -11.49 -5.19
C LEU A 4 11.84 -11.35 -4.10
N CYS A 5 11.77 -10.19 -3.48
CA CYS A 5 10.69 -9.82 -2.57
C CYS A 5 9.78 -8.82 -3.27
N ASP A 6 8.49 -9.12 -3.29
CA ASP A 6 7.44 -8.22 -3.76
C ASP A 6 6.51 -7.85 -2.61
N CYS A 7 6.01 -6.62 -2.63
CA CYS A 7 5.06 -6.14 -1.64
C CYS A 7 3.72 -5.84 -2.30
N ASN A 8 2.67 -6.54 -1.83
CA ASN A 8 1.31 -6.35 -2.33
C ASN A 8 0.83 -4.90 -2.10
N ASN A 9 0.63 -4.16 -3.19
CA ASN A 9 0.13 -2.78 -3.19
C ASN A 9 0.88 -1.89 -2.18
N PHE A 10 2.22 -1.93 -2.19
CA PHE A 10 3.09 -1.36 -1.15
C PHE A 10 2.59 -0.03 -0.56
N TYR A 11 2.39 0.99 -1.38
CA TYR A 11 1.92 2.30 -0.92
C TYR A 11 0.55 2.25 -0.23
N ALA A 12 -0.44 1.57 -0.83
CA ALA A 12 -1.77 1.43 -0.22
C ALA A 12 -1.75 0.58 1.05
N SER A 13 -0.82 -0.37 1.16
CA SER A 13 -0.62 -1.18 2.37
C SER A 13 0.04 -0.36 3.48
N CYS A 14 1.04 0.47 3.16
CA CYS A 14 1.64 1.42 4.11
C CYS A 14 0.61 2.43 4.63
N GLU A 15 -0.22 3.00 3.75
CA GLU A 15 -1.29 3.91 4.17
C GLU A 15 -2.21 3.26 5.21
N ARG A 16 -2.62 2.00 5.04
CA ARG A 16 -3.48 1.29 6.01
C ARG A 16 -2.82 1.03 7.36
N VAL A 17 -1.49 0.91 7.42
CA VAL A 17 -0.75 0.76 8.69
C VAL A 17 -0.88 2.02 9.54
N PHE A 18 -0.79 3.19 8.91
CA PHE A 18 -0.89 4.48 9.60
C PHE A 18 -2.32 5.05 9.63
N ARG A 19 -3.22 4.50 8.81
CA ARG A 19 -4.66 4.83 8.74
C ARG A 19 -5.52 3.55 8.79
N PRO A 20 -5.69 2.96 10.00
CA PRO A 20 -6.47 1.73 10.16
C PRO A 20 -7.93 1.86 9.72
N ASP A 21 -8.48 3.07 9.67
CA ASP A 21 -9.82 3.38 9.17
C ASP A 21 -10.01 3.09 7.67
N LEU A 22 -8.92 2.86 6.93
CA LEU A 22 -8.94 2.50 5.52
C LEU A 22 -8.96 0.97 5.27
N VAL A 23 -8.95 0.15 6.33
CA VAL A 23 -9.09 -1.30 6.21
C VAL A 23 -10.48 -1.65 5.67
N GLY A 24 -10.54 -2.53 4.67
CA GLY A 24 -11.78 -2.91 3.99
C GLY A 24 -12.33 -1.87 3.02
N ARG A 25 -11.67 -0.70 2.90
CA ARG A 25 -12.06 0.36 1.96
C ARG A 25 -11.22 0.27 0.68
N PRO A 26 -11.82 0.49 -0.50
CA PRO A 26 -11.06 0.73 -1.73
C PRO A 26 -10.19 1.98 -1.57
N VAL A 27 -8.90 1.88 -1.87
CA VAL A 27 -7.91 2.97 -1.72
C VAL A 27 -7.02 2.99 -2.96
N VAL A 28 -6.74 4.19 -3.47
CA VAL A 28 -5.74 4.44 -4.51
C VAL A 28 -4.77 5.52 -4.02
N VAL A 29 -3.49 5.34 -4.29
CA VAL A 29 -2.44 6.33 -3.99
C VAL A 29 -2.00 6.95 -5.31
N LEU A 30 -2.28 8.23 -5.50
CA LEU A 30 -1.97 9.01 -6.71
C LEU A 30 -1.34 10.35 -6.32
N SER A 31 -0.61 10.94 -7.27
CA SER A 31 -0.14 12.32 -7.20
C SER A 31 -0.88 13.16 -8.24
N ASN A 32 -1.02 14.46 -7.97
CA ASN A 32 -1.70 15.42 -8.84
C ASN A 32 -0.71 16.35 -9.56
N ASN A 33 0.40 15.79 -10.05
CA ASN A 33 1.39 16.55 -10.84
C ASN A 33 0.94 16.63 -12.31
#